data_AF-A0A7C5UCP3-F1
#
_entry.id   AF-A0A7C5UCP3-F1
#
_cell.length_a   1.000
_cell.length_b   1.000
_cell.length_c   1.000
_cell.angle_alpha   90.00
_cell.angle_beta   90.00
_cell.angle_gamma   90.00
#
_symmetry.space_group_name_H-M   'P 1'
#
loop_
_entity.id
_entity.type
_entity.pdbx_description
1 polymer ?
#
loop_
_entity_poly.entity_id
_entity_poly.type
_entity_poly.pdbx_seq_one_letter_code
_entity_poly.pdbx_strand_id
1 'polypeptide(L)'
;MLGLMLITATMMGTTSLTGMEKLGRGLVAIECERGVFLSWRLLATDPENVRFRIFRREGDSSWKPITNEPLTVTNFTDTKVERGKTYRYQVRVFVGNSEIGRSKEVAVTVTGNPKPYIAISLQGEYRAQKVAIADLDGDGEFDFVIKQPNFNVDPYQAPGYWKPSPDTY
;
A
#
# COMPACT_ATOMS: atom_id res chain seq x y z
N MET A 1 51.34 -23.68 23.18
CA MET A 1 50.76 -22.50 22.48
C MET A 1 49.26 -22.52 22.71
N LEU A 2 48.75 -21.69 23.63
CA LEU A 2 47.31 -21.52 23.87
C LEU A 2 46.76 -20.58 22.79
N GLY A 3 45.78 -21.04 22.00
CA GLY A 3 45.12 -20.22 20.98
C GLY A 3 43.97 -19.41 21.59
N LEU A 4 44.11 -18.09 21.58
CA LEU A 4 43.08 -17.14 21.99
C LEU A 4 42.06 -16.99 20.85
N MET A 5 40.84 -17.50 21.02
CA MET A 5 39.75 -17.31 20.08
C MET A 5 38.96 -16.05 20.48
N LEU A 6 39.10 -14.98 19.68
CA LEU A 6 38.39 -13.73 19.89
C LEU A 6 37.01 -13.83 19.21
N ILE A 7 35.94 -13.90 20.00
CA ILE A 7 34.56 -13.83 19.49
C ILE A 7 34.15 -12.36 19.49
N THR A 8 34.12 -11.75 18.31
CA THR A 8 33.55 -10.41 18.12
C THR A 8 32.04 -10.51 17.97
N ALA A 9 31.31 -10.22 19.05
CA ALA A 9 29.86 -10.04 19.00
C ALA A 9 29.56 -8.69 18.34
N THR A 10 29.09 -8.70 17.10
CA THR A 10 28.57 -7.49 16.44
C THR A 10 27.19 -7.20 17.00
N MET A 11 27.08 -6.19 17.87
CA MET A 11 25.79 -5.67 18.32
C MET A 11 25.15 -4.91 17.16
N MET A 12 24.27 -5.57 16.41
CA MET A 12 23.33 -4.88 15.52
C MET A 12 22.30 -4.17 16.41
N GLY A 13 22.57 -2.91 16.76
CA GLY A 13 21.58 -2.06 17.40
C GLY A 13 20.43 -1.80 16.42
N THR A 14 19.31 -2.48 16.58
CA THR A 14 18.07 -2.08 15.91
C THR A 14 17.51 -0.90 16.67
N THR A 15 17.74 0.32 16.20
CA THR A 15 16.92 1.47 16.57
C THR A 15 15.51 1.22 16.02
N SER A 16 14.64 0.63 16.82
CA SER A 16 13.22 0.65 16.52
C SER A 16 12.77 2.10 16.61
N LEU A 17 12.37 2.70 15.49
CA LEU A 17 11.64 3.97 15.48
C LEU A 17 10.32 3.71 16.21
N THR A 18 10.29 3.94 17.51
CA THR A 18 9.11 3.73 18.34
C THR A 18 8.05 4.76 17.95
N GLY A 19 6.91 4.28 17.45
CA GLY A 19 5.75 5.11 17.12
C GLY A 19 5.47 5.35 15.63
N MET A 20 6.26 4.79 14.69
CA MET A 20 5.90 4.77 13.27
C MET A 20 5.07 3.52 12.91
N GLU A 21 4.07 3.69 12.04
CA GLU A 21 3.29 2.57 11.50
C GLU A 21 4.17 1.59 10.71
N LYS A 22 3.93 0.29 10.90
CA LYS A 22 4.63 -0.77 10.18
C LYS A 22 3.99 -0.99 8.81
N LEU A 23 4.34 -0.13 7.86
CA LEU A 23 3.76 -0.17 6.53
C LEU A 23 4.35 -1.27 5.63
N GLY A 24 3.48 -1.90 4.86
CA GLY A 24 3.82 -2.68 3.68
C GLY A 24 4.20 -1.78 2.50
N ARG A 25 4.47 -2.42 1.35
CA ARG A 25 4.94 -1.71 0.14
C ARG A 25 3.91 -0.76 -0.47
N GLY A 26 2.63 -0.88 -0.13
CA GLY A 26 1.58 -0.03 -0.70
C GLY A 26 1.63 0.00 -2.22
N LEU A 27 1.81 -1.17 -2.84
CA LEU A 27 1.85 -1.28 -4.29
C LEU A 27 0.50 -0.86 -4.84
N VAL A 28 0.51 0.02 -5.84
CA VAL A 28 -0.67 0.44 -6.58
C VAL A 28 -0.44 0.15 -8.06
N ALA A 29 -1.47 -0.32 -8.76
CA ALA A 29 -1.48 -0.49 -10.21
C ALA A 29 -2.73 0.17 -10.80
N ILE A 30 -2.54 1.13 -11.70
CA ILE A 30 -3.63 1.90 -12.32
C ILE A 30 -3.45 1.87 -13.84
N GLU A 31 -4.53 1.59 -14.56
CA GLU A 31 -4.55 1.71 -16.02
C GLU A 31 -4.33 3.18 -16.42
N CYS A 32 -3.39 3.40 -17.33
CA CYS A 32 -3.09 4.70 -17.93
C CYS A 32 -3.04 4.58 -19.46
N GLU A 33 -2.90 5.70 -20.17
CA GLU A 33 -2.92 5.72 -21.65
C GLU A 33 -1.87 4.78 -22.29
N ARG A 34 -0.74 4.56 -21.62
CA ARG A 34 0.39 3.77 -22.13
C ARG A 34 0.43 2.33 -21.60
N GLY A 35 -0.55 1.91 -20.80
CA GLY A 35 -0.61 0.57 -20.20
C GLY A 35 -1.01 0.60 -18.73
N VAL A 36 -0.21 -0.02 -17.85
CA VAL A 36 -0.44 0.00 -16.40
C VAL A 36 0.69 0.74 -15.71
N PHE A 37 0.37 1.82 -15.01
CA PHE A 37 1.31 2.51 -14.13
C PHE A 37 1.32 1.85 -12.74
N LEU A 38 2.52 1.59 -12.24
CA LEU A 38 2.77 1.05 -10.90
C LEU A 38 3.59 2.02 -10.07
N SER A 39 3.24 2.12 -8.79
CA SER A 39 4.06 2.79 -7.78
C SER A 39 4.01 2.04 -6.45
N TRP A 40 5.05 2.21 -5.64
CA TRP A 40 5.15 1.61 -4.31
C TRP A 40 5.99 2.48 -3.37
N ARG A 41 6.00 2.13 -2.09
CA ARG A 41 6.74 2.85 -1.05
C ARG A 41 8.20 2.38 -1.00
N LEU A 42 9.11 3.35 -0.96
CA LEU A 42 10.41 3.21 -0.29
C LEU A 42 10.15 3.38 1.21
N LEU A 43 10.47 2.38 2.00
CA LEU A 43 10.24 2.38 3.44
C LEU A 43 11.43 2.97 4.17
N ALA A 44 11.20 3.62 5.31
CA ALA A 44 12.28 4.15 6.16
C ALA A 44 13.23 3.06 6.67
N THR A 45 12.75 1.80 6.71
CA THR A 45 13.51 0.62 7.12
C THR A 45 14.27 -0.04 5.96
N ASP A 46 14.17 0.49 4.75
CA ASP A 46 14.92 -0.06 3.62
C ASP A 46 16.42 0.26 3.71
N PRO A 47 17.30 -0.71 3.41
CA PRO A 47 18.72 -0.43 3.21
C PRO A 47 18.97 0.55 2.06
N GLU A 48 20.01 1.37 2.14
CA GLU A 48 20.35 2.37 1.11
C GLU A 48 20.54 1.76 -0.29
N ASN A 49 21.05 0.53 -0.34
CA ASN A 49 21.29 -0.20 -1.59
C ASN A 49 20.11 -1.10 -2.02
N VAL A 50 18.91 -0.88 -1.48
CA VAL A 50 17.70 -1.62 -1.88
C VAL A 50 17.42 -1.48 -3.37
N ARG A 51 16.90 -2.56 -3.97
CA ARG A 51 16.46 -2.61 -5.35
C ARG A 51 15.12 -3.32 -5.47
N PHE A 52 14.39 -3.05 -6.55
CA PHE A 52 13.05 -3.58 -6.77
C PHE A 52 12.95 -4.33 -8.10
N ARG A 53 12.31 -5.49 -8.14
CA ARG A 53 11.92 -6.16 -9.38
C ARG A 53 10.41 -6.30 -9.44
N ILE A 54 9.84 -6.07 -10.62
CA ILE A 54 8.40 -6.17 -10.83
C ILE A 54 8.09 -7.52 -11.43
N PHE A 55 7.16 -8.23 -10.80
CA PHE A 55 6.63 -9.49 -11.27
C PHE A 55 5.17 -9.32 -11.67
N ARG A 56 4.80 -10.00 -12.75
CA ARG A 56 3.44 -10.02 -13.28
C ARG A 56 3.00 -11.46 -13.51
N ARG A 57 1.70 -11.73 -13.31
CA ARG A 57 1.03 -12.95 -13.75
C ARG A 57 -0.34 -12.62 -14.34
N GLU A 58 -0.85 -13.52 -15.16
CA GLU A 58 -2.19 -13.47 -15.75
C GLU A 58 -2.95 -14.72 -15.26
N GLY A 59 -4.11 -14.53 -14.63
CA GLY A 59 -4.83 -15.62 -13.97
C GLY A 59 -3.95 -16.40 -12.96
N ASP A 60 -3.94 -17.72 -13.09
CA ASP A 60 -3.15 -18.63 -12.24
C ASP A 60 -1.77 -18.96 -12.82
N SER A 61 -1.29 -18.20 -13.81
CA SER A 61 0.04 -18.40 -14.36
C SER A 61 1.14 -18.20 -13.30
N SER A 62 2.33 -18.76 -13.56
CA SER A 62 3.50 -18.45 -12.76
C SER A 62 3.87 -16.96 -12.84
N TRP A 63 4.45 -16.44 -11.76
CA TRP A 63 5.00 -15.09 -11.70
C TRP A 63 6.20 -14.96 -12.63
N LYS A 64 6.19 -13.95 -13.52
CA LYS A 64 7.29 -13.64 -14.41
C LYS A 64 7.83 -12.24 -14.14
N PRO A 65 9.16 -12.05 -14.07
CA PRO A 65 9.72 -10.70 -14.00
C PRO A 65 9.42 -9.96 -15.31
N ILE A 66 9.05 -8.68 -15.20
CA ILE A 66 8.80 -7.80 -16.36
C ILE A 66 9.84 -6.67 -16.47
N THR A 67 10.71 -6.54 -15.47
CA THR A 67 11.89 -5.68 -15.48
C THR A 67 13.13 -6.51 -15.80
N ASN A 68 13.95 -6.05 -16.75
CA ASN A 68 15.20 -6.73 -17.11
C ASN A 68 16.21 -6.70 -15.97
N GLU A 69 16.33 -5.56 -15.28
CA GLU A 69 17.22 -5.35 -14.15
C GLU A 69 16.46 -4.85 -12.91
N PRO A 70 17.00 -5.06 -11.69
CA PRO A 70 16.47 -4.43 -10.49
C PRO A 70 16.46 -2.90 -10.60
N LEU A 71 15.33 -2.29 -10.25
CA LEU A 71 15.10 -0.85 -10.25
C LEU A 71 15.60 -0.19 -8.96
N THR A 72 16.11 1.04 -9.08
CA THR A 72 16.40 1.95 -7.96
C THR A 72 15.28 2.95 -7.70
N VAL A 73 14.33 3.07 -8.63
CA VAL A 73 13.15 3.93 -8.54
C VAL A 73 11.96 3.16 -7.97
N THR A 74 10.93 3.88 -7.54
CA THR A 74 9.71 3.32 -6.91
C THR A 74 8.47 3.38 -7.79
N ASN A 75 8.66 3.43 -9.11
CA ASN A 75 7.58 3.35 -10.07
C ASN A 75 8.02 2.59 -11.34
N PHE A 76 7.03 2.11 -12.08
CA PHE A 76 7.23 1.42 -13.36
C PHE A 76 5.96 1.55 -14.21
N THR A 77 6.10 1.64 -15.54
CA THR A 77 4.94 1.53 -16.45
C THR A 77 5.07 0.28 -17.27
N ASP A 78 4.14 -0.65 -17.09
CA ASP A 78 4.03 -1.84 -17.91
C ASP A 78 3.26 -1.52 -19.19
N THR A 79 3.98 -1.42 -20.30
CA THR A 79 3.44 -1.11 -21.62
C THR A 79 3.07 -2.36 -22.43
N LYS A 80 3.32 -3.56 -21.90
CA LYS A 80 3.11 -4.84 -22.59
C LYS A 80 1.83 -5.52 -22.11
N VAL A 81 0.79 -4.72 -21.88
CA VAL A 81 -0.52 -5.16 -21.42
C VAL A 81 -1.52 -5.10 -22.57
N GLU A 82 -2.51 -5.99 -22.55
CA GLU A 82 -3.54 -6.05 -23.58
C GLU A 82 -4.91 -5.72 -22.99
N ARG A 83 -5.74 -5.04 -23.80
CA ARG A 83 -7.11 -4.69 -23.43
C ARG A 83 -7.94 -5.95 -23.18
N GLY A 84 -8.78 -5.92 -22.15
CA GLY A 84 -9.64 -7.01 -21.72
C GLY A 84 -8.98 -8.01 -20.78
N LYS A 85 -7.67 -7.89 -20.53
CA LYS A 85 -6.95 -8.78 -19.62
C LYS A 85 -6.83 -8.22 -18.20
N THR A 86 -6.84 -9.12 -17.23
CA THR A 86 -6.53 -8.83 -15.83
C THR A 86 -5.13 -9.33 -15.50
N TYR A 87 -4.30 -8.41 -15.04
CA TYR A 87 -2.95 -8.71 -14.60
C TYR A 87 -2.86 -8.56 -13.08
N ARG A 88 -2.09 -9.46 -12.44
CA ARG A 88 -1.69 -9.32 -11.05
C ARG A 88 -0.22 -8.94 -10.99
N TYR A 89 0.12 -8.01 -10.11
CA TYR A 89 1.47 -7.49 -9.94
C TYR A 89 1.98 -7.67 -8.52
N GLN A 90 3.29 -7.86 -8.40
CA GLN A 90 4.01 -7.89 -7.13
C GLN A 90 5.36 -7.21 -7.30
N VAL A 91 5.72 -6.38 -6.31
CA VAL A 91 7.08 -5.84 -6.17
C VAL A 91 7.86 -6.77 -5.28
N ARG A 92 9.04 -7.20 -5.72
CA ARG A 92 9.99 -7.95 -4.90
C ARG A 92 11.21 -7.09 -4.62
N VAL A 93 11.69 -7.18 -3.39
CA VAL A 93 12.70 -6.30 -2.81
C VAL A 93 14.01 -7.08 -2.68
N PHE A 94 15.10 -6.49 -3.15
CA PHE A 94 16.41 -7.12 -3.19
C PHE A 94 17.48 -6.25 -2.55
N VAL A 95 18.47 -6.90 -1.94
CA VAL A 95 19.76 -6.33 -1.57
C VAL A 95 20.84 -7.22 -2.15
N GLY A 96 21.66 -6.67 -3.06
CA GLY A 96 22.50 -7.50 -3.92
C GLY A 96 21.65 -8.50 -4.71
N ASN A 97 21.98 -9.79 -4.60
CA ASN A 97 21.25 -10.87 -5.27
C ASN A 97 20.20 -11.55 -4.37
N SER A 98 20.02 -11.11 -3.13
CA SER A 98 19.12 -11.72 -2.16
C SER A 98 17.78 -11.01 -2.12
N GLU A 99 16.67 -11.76 -2.27
CA GLU A 99 15.32 -11.25 -2.03
C GLU A 99 15.10 -11.11 -0.51
N ILE A 100 14.76 -9.90 -0.04
CA ILE A 100 14.56 -9.61 1.39
C ILE A 100 13.10 -9.33 1.75
N GLY A 101 12.21 -9.25 0.76
CA GLY A 101 10.80 -8.99 0.98
C GLY A 101 10.01 -8.84 -0.32
N ARG A 102 8.68 -8.71 -0.19
CA ARG A 102 7.76 -8.51 -1.32
C ARG A 102 6.51 -7.76 -0.88
N SER A 103 5.83 -7.12 -1.83
CA SER A 103 4.51 -6.52 -1.62
C SER A 103 3.41 -7.58 -1.55
N LYS A 104 2.25 -7.21 -0.99
CA LYS A 104 0.97 -7.86 -1.36
C LYS A 104 0.75 -7.72 -2.87
N GLU A 105 -0.03 -8.62 -3.43
CA GLU A 105 -0.37 -8.55 -4.85
C GLU A 105 -1.48 -7.54 -5.11
N VAL A 106 -1.44 -6.88 -6.26
CA VAL A 106 -2.55 -6.04 -6.74
C VAL A 106 -3.02 -6.51 -8.11
N ALA A 107 -4.33 -6.48 -8.32
CA ALA A 107 -4.94 -6.82 -9.60
C ALA A 107 -5.42 -5.55 -10.31
N VAL A 108 -5.24 -5.50 -11.63
CA VAL A 108 -5.77 -4.44 -12.49
C VAL A 108 -6.28 -5.06 -13.79
N THR A 109 -7.45 -4.60 -14.22
CA THR A 109 -8.04 -5.00 -15.51
C THR A 109 -7.88 -3.85 -16.49
N VAL A 110 -7.29 -4.12 -17.65
CA VAL A 110 -7.09 -3.11 -18.69
C VAL A 110 -8.37 -2.97 -19.50
N THR A 111 -9.10 -1.88 -19.31
CA THR A 111 -10.43 -1.67 -19.90
C THR A 111 -10.39 -0.97 -21.26
N GLY A 112 -9.29 -0.27 -21.55
CA GLY A 112 -9.15 0.71 -22.62
C GLY A 112 -9.70 2.09 -22.26
N ASN A 113 -10.20 2.29 -21.03
CA ASN A 113 -10.78 3.53 -20.54
C ASN A 113 -10.13 3.89 -19.19
N PRO A 114 -8.88 4.39 -19.20
CA PRO A 114 -8.12 4.63 -17.97
C PRO A 114 -8.85 5.61 -17.05
N LYS A 115 -8.91 5.26 -15.76
CA LYS A 115 -9.46 6.12 -14.71
C LYS A 115 -8.31 6.52 -13.78
N PRO A 116 -8.06 7.82 -13.56
CA PRO A 116 -6.96 8.28 -12.70
C PRO A 116 -7.30 8.17 -11.20
N TYR A 117 -8.08 7.17 -10.82
CA TYR A 117 -8.53 6.92 -9.45
C TYR A 117 -8.84 5.44 -9.22
N ILE A 118 -8.73 5.01 -7.97
CA ILE A 118 -9.26 3.72 -7.50
C ILE A 118 -10.63 3.98 -6.89
N ALA A 119 -11.63 3.24 -7.34
CA ALA A 119 -12.98 3.33 -6.80
C ALA A 119 -13.14 2.32 -5.66
N ILE A 120 -13.56 2.81 -4.49
CA ILE A 120 -13.98 1.97 -3.36
C ILE A 120 -15.51 1.99 -3.34
N SER A 121 -16.12 0.84 -3.62
CA SER A 121 -17.59 0.73 -3.61
C SER A 121 -18.07 0.63 -2.16
N LEU A 122 -19.02 1.48 -1.80
CA LEU A 122 -19.66 1.44 -0.49
C LEU A 122 -20.80 0.40 -0.50
N GLN A 123 -21.04 -0.26 0.63
CA GLN A 123 -22.08 -1.30 0.76
C GLN A 123 -23.52 -0.74 0.73
N GLY A 124 -23.67 0.58 0.71
CA GLY A 124 -24.96 1.26 0.66
C GLY A 124 -24.80 2.72 0.26
N GLU A 125 -25.93 3.45 0.30
CA GLU A 125 -26.03 4.87 -0.05
C GLU A 125 -25.45 5.78 1.05
N TYR A 126 -24.15 5.65 1.29
CA TYR A 126 -23.42 6.44 2.28
C TYR A 126 -22.77 7.66 1.62
N ARG A 127 -22.69 8.77 2.37
CA ARG A 127 -21.96 9.97 1.96
C ARG A 127 -20.79 10.22 2.88
N ALA A 128 -19.58 10.13 2.35
CA ALA A 128 -18.36 10.49 3.06
C ALA A 128 -18.31 12.01 3.30
N GLN A 129 -18.16 12.42 4.55
CA GLN A 129 -17.88 13.82 4.92
C GLN A 129 -16.39 14.03 5.18
N LYS A 130 -15.77 13.11 5.93
CA LYS A 130 -14.35 13.09 6.24
C LYS A 130 -13.84 11.67 6.10
N VAL A 131 -12.57 11.54 5.76
CA VAL A 131 -11.85 10.27 5.70
C VAL A 131 -10.59 10.41 6.55
N ALA A 132 -10.40 9.48 7.47
CA ALA A 132 -9.12 9.25 8.11
C ALA A 132 -8.56 7.93 7.58
N ILE A 133 -7.23 7.81 7.62
CA ILE A 133 -6.50 6.61 7.25
C ILE A 133 -5.67 6.17 8.45
N ALA A 134 -5.61 4.86 8.65
CA ALA A 134 -4.77 4.20 9.64
C ALA A 134 -4.71 2.71 9.28
N ASP A 135 -3.67 2.02 9.71
CA ASP A 135 -3.66 0.56 9.73
C ASP A 135 -4.42 0.08 10.97
N LEU A 136 -5.66 -0.41 10.80
CA LEU A 136 -6.56 -0.75 11.92
C LEU A 136 -6.47 -2.22 12.33
N ASP A 137 -5.89 -3.08 11.49
CA ASP A 137 -5.75 -4.51 11.73
C ASP A 137 -4.28 -4.99 11.83
N GLY A 138 -3.32 -4.11 11.57
CA GLY A 138 -1.89 -4.37 11.68
C GLY A 138 -1.29 -5.10 10.48
N ASP A 139 -1.97 -5.12 9.34
CA ASP A 139 -1.54 -5.83 8.14
C ASP A 139 -0.56 -5.02 7.26
N GLY A 140 -0.30 -3.77 7.62
CA GLY A 140 0.61 -2.84 6.96
C GLY A 140 0.02 -2.12 5.75
N GLU A 141 -1.27 -2.29 5.45
CA GLU A 141 -2.02 -1.45 4.51
C GLU A 141 -2.89 -0.46 5.27
N PHE A 142 -3.28 0.62 4.59
CA PHE A 142 -4.16 1.60 5.21
C PHE A 142 -5.61 1.17 5.03
N ASP A 143 -6.34 1.19 6.13
CA ASP A 143 -7.78 1.21 6.15
C ASP A 143 -8.32 2.63 6.07
N PHE A 144 -9.63 2.73 5.87
CA PHE A 144 -10.34 3.99 5.76
C PHE A 144 -11.41 4.08 6.85
N VAL A 145 -11.33 5.12 7.68
CA VAL A 145 -12.40 5.50 8.59
C VAL A 145 -13.20 6.63 7.95
N ILE A 146 -14.44 6.35 7.56
CA ILE A 146 -15.31 7.30 6.87
C ILE A 146 -16.32 7.88 7.87
N LYS A 147 -16.26 9.21 8.07
CA LYS A 147 -17.31 9.93 8.80
C LYS A 147 -18.52 10.15 7.89
N GLN A 148 -19.70 9.77 8.38
CA GLN A 148 -20.98 9.90 7.68
C GLN A 148 -22.13 10.26 8.65
N PRO A 149 -23.29 10.74 8.15
CA PRO A 149 -23.55 11.19 6.77
C PRO A 149 -22.87 12.55 6.50
N ASN A 150 -22.97 13.05 5.26
CA ASN A 150 -22.53 14.41 4.91
C ASN A 150 -23.51 15.45 5.47
N PHE A 151 -23.57 15.55 6.79
CA PHE A 151 -24.42 16.49 7.52
C PHE A 151 -23.61 17.26 8.57
N ASN A 152 -24.03 18.49 8.82
CA ASN A 152 -23.43 19.37 9.81
C ASN A 152 -23.96 19.03 11.22
N VAL A 153 -23.08 18.89 12.20
CA VAL A 153 -23.40 18.56 13.59
C VAL A 153 -23.90 19.76 14.41
N ASP A 154 -23.97 20.94 13.80
CA ASP A 154 -24.45 22.16 14.46
C ASP A 154 -25.96 22.04 14.76
N PRO A 155 -26.36 21.94 16.04
CA PRO A 155 -27.75 21.79 16.43
C PRO A 155 -28.60 23.05 16.21
N TYR A 156 -27.99 24.20 15.88
CA TYR A 156 -28.71 25.47 15.69
C TYR A 156 -29.52 25.53 14.38
N GLN A 157 -29.13 24.75 13.36
CA GLN A 157 -29.64 24.94 12.01
C GLN A 157 -30.89 24.11 11.65
N ALA A 158 -31.36 23.23 12.54
CA ALA A 158 -32.58 22.43 12.31
C ALA A 158 -33.34 22.13 13.63
N PRO A 159 -34.66 22.42 13.71
CA PRO A 159 -35.49 22.05 14.87
C PRO A 159 -35.46 20.55 15.15
N GLY A 160 -35.30 20.14 16.41
CA GLY A 160 -35.38 18.73 16.86
C GLY A 160 -34.04 18.03 17.13
N TYR A 161 -32.91 18.72 16.94
CA TYR A 161 -31.56 18.15 17.10
C TYR A 161 -31.04 18.08 18.55
N TRP A 162 -31.51 18.98 19.40
CA TRP A 162 -31.19 18.97 20.82
C TRP A 162 -32.41 18.49 21.60
N LYS A 163 -32.24 17.41 22.37
CA LYS A 163 -33.12 17.11 23.50
C LYS A 163 -32.38 17.54 24.76
N PRO A 164 -33.03 18.26 25.69
CA PRO A 164 -32.46 18.44 27.02
C PRO A 164 -32.07 17.09 27.60
N SER A 165 -30.98 17.06 28.37
CA SER A 165 -30.73 15.92 29.26
C SER A 165 -32.01 15.70 30.08
N PRO A 166 -32.58 14.49 30.12
CA PRO A 166 -33.81 14.23 30.85
C PRO A 166 -33.61 14.41 32.37
N ASP A 167 -32.36 14.29 32.84
CA ASP A 167 -31.99 14.43 34.24
C ASP A 167 -30.83 15.42 34.42
N THR A 168 -30.87 16.17 35.51
CA THR A 168 -29.74 16.90 36.10
C THR A 168 -28.79 15.93 36.79
N TYR A 169 -27.50 15.99 36.48
CA TYR A 169 -26.47 15.49 37.41
C TYR A 169 -26.45 16.36 38.68
#